data_AF-A0A956W2W3-F1
#
_entry.id   AF-A0A956W2W3-F1
#
_cell.length_a   1.000
_cell.length_b   1.000
_cell.length_c   1.000
_cell.angle_alpha   90.00
_cell.angle_beta   90.00
_cell.angle_gamma   90.00
#
_symmetry.space_group_name_H-M   'P 1'
#
loop_
_entity.id
_entity.type
_entity.pdbx_description
1 polymer ?
#
loop_
_entity_poly.entity_id
_entity_poly.type
_entity_poly.pdbx_seq_one_letter_code
_entity_poly.pdbx_strand_id
1 'polypeptide(L)'
;MSSLPTFDPPTRILMGPGPSGAHPRVLRAMTAPLLGHLDPEFLRIMDECRVMLRQVLRTENAVTIATPGTGTSGMEAAVMNLVEPGDNVVIGVCGYFGDRIVQMAERAGGNVTRVDAAWGSPVDPAEMQKAIAASGQVKLVGIVHAETSTGVMTPPEPIAKLAKEAGALMLVDCVTSLGGVPVEADAWGADVVYSGTQKCLSAPPGVAPVTF
;
A
#
# COMPACT_ATOMS: atom_id res chain seq x y z
N MET A 1 -17.45 -1.36 -41.89
CA MET A 1 -16.45 -1.12 -40.83
C MET A 1 -15.28 -2.02 -41.12
N SER A 2 -14.07 -1.51 -41.35
CA SER A 2 -12.87 -2.33 -41.45
C SER A 2 -12.63 -3.01 -40.10
N SER A 3 -12.51 -4.33 -40.07
CA SER A 3 -12.19 -5.04 -38.84
C SER A 3 -10.77 -4.67 -38.42
N LEU A 4 -10.61 -4.09 -37.24
CA LEU A 4 -9.30 -4.01 -36.60
C LEU A 4 -8.75 -5.43 -36.43
N PRO A 5 -7.44 -5.65 -36.60
CA PRO A 5 -6.86 -6.97 -36.37
C PRO A 5 -7.03 -7.37 -34.90
N THR A 6 -7.27 -8.65 -34.65
CA THR A 6 -7.25 -9.20 -33.28
C THR A 6 -5.89 -8.94 -32.67
N PHE A 7 -5.88 -8.38 -31.46
CA PHE A 7 -4.65 -8.14 -30.71
C PHE A 7 -4.12 -9.45 -30.12
N ASP A 8 -2.90 -9.83 -30.48
CA ASP A 8 -2.16 -10.95 -29.90
C ASP A 8 -0.86 -10.40 -29.28
N PRO A 9 -0.79 -10.22 -27.96
CA PRO A 9 0.36 -9.61 -27.32
C PRO A 9 1.59 -10.52 -27.41
N PRO A 10 2.77 -9.96 -27.69
CA PRO A 10 3.97 -10.78 -27.75
C PRO A 10 4.37 -11.24 -26.35
N THR A 11 4.89 -12.47 -26.23
CA THR A 11 5.36 -12.99 -24.93
C THR A 11 6.61 -12.23 -24.47
N ARG A 12 6.65 -11.85 -23.19
CA ARG A 12 7.75 -11.10 -22.57
C ARG A 12 8.08 -11.68 -21.20
N ILE A 13 9.38 -11.63 -20.85
CA ILE A 13 9.83 -11.85 -19.48
C ILE A 13 9.90 -10.47 -18.81
N LEU A 14 9.04 -10.21 -17.84
CA LEU A 14 8.94 -8.93 -17.14
C LEU A 14 9.84 -8.95 -15.90
N MET A 15 11.09 -8.46 -16.06
CA MET A 15 12.09 -8.36 -14.97
C MET A 15 12.25 -6.93 -14.44
N GLY A 16 11.35 -6.02 -14.83
CA GLY A 16 11.31 -4.67 -14.29
C GLY A 16 10.67 -4.62 -12.89
N PRO A 17 10.59 -3.43 -12.29
CA PRO A 17 10.01 -3.24 -10.96
C PRO A 17 8.49 -3.49 -10.88
N GLY A 18 7.81 -3.61 -12.02
CA GLY A 18 6.38 -3.85 -12.11
C GLY A 18 5.79 -3.35 -13.45
N PRO A 19 4.69 -3.95 -13.94
CA PRO A 19 4.04 -5.13 -13.40
C PRO A 19 4.91 -6.39 -13.55
N SER A 20 4.80 -7.32 -12.61
CA SER A 20 5.39 -8.65 -12.74
C SER A 20 4.57 -9.52 -13.70
N GLY A 21 5.15 -10.63 -14.17
CA GLY A 21 4.38 -11.66 -14.85
C GLY A 21 3.31 -12.24 -13.92
N ALA A 22 2.05 -12.23 -14.35
CA ALA A 22 0.99 -12.84 -13.57
C ALA A 22 1.11 -14.37 -13.58
N HIS A 23 0.78 -15.02 -12.46
CA HIS A 23 0.83 -16.48 -12.39
C HIS A 23 -0.21 -17.10 -13.34
N PRO A 24 0.09 -18.16 -14.12
CA PRO A 24 -0.84 -18.71 -15.12
C PRO A 24 -2.19 -19.20 -14.55
N ARG A 25 -2.25 -19.57 -13.26
CA ARG A 25 -3.53 -19.86 -12.58
C ARG A 25 -4.41 -18.62 -12.41
N VAL A 26 -3.81 -17.46 -12.15
CA VAL A 26 -4.54 -16.19 -11.99
C VAL A 26 -5.12 -15.76 -13.33
N LEU A 27 -4.33 -15.83 -14.41
CA LEU A 27 -4.80 -15.51 -15.76
C LEU A 27 -5.96 -16.43 -16.20
N ARG A 28 -5.88 -17.73 -15.88
CA ARG A 28 -6.99 -18.67 -16.13
C ARG A 28 -8.23 -18.37 -15.30
N ALA A 29 -8.08 -17.94 -14.05
CA ALA A 29 -9.22 -17.57 -13.21
C ALA A 29 -9.99 -16.36 -13.78
N MET A 30 -9.30 -15.43 -14.44
CA MET A 30 -9.92 -14.24 -15.06
C MET A 30 -10.81 -14.55 -16.27
N THR A 31 -10.77 -15.77 -16.81
CA THR A 31 -11.66 -16.15 -17.92
C THR A 31 -12.98 -16.78 -17.45
N ALA A 32 -13.23 -16.82 -16.14
CA ALA A 32 -14.46 -17.36 -15.57
C ALA A 32 -15.68 -16.47 -15.90
N PRO A 33 -16.90 -17.05 -16.01
CA PRO A 33 -18.13 -16.27 -16.16
C PRO A 33 -18.36 -15.31 -14.99
N LEU A 34 -19.03 -14.19 -15.27
CA LEU A 34 -19.37 -13.19 -14.25
C LEU A 34 -20.51 -13.68 -13.34
N LEU A 35 -20.45 -13.25 -12.08
CA LEU A 35 -21.52 -13.38 -11.10
C LEU A 35 -22.17 -12.00 -10.85
N GLY A 36 -23.41 -12.00 -10.36
CA GLY A 36 -24.04 -10.77 -9.87
C GLY A 36 -23.36 -10.25 -8.60
N HIS A 37 -23.32 -8.93 -8.39
CA HIS A 37 -22.63 -8.32 -7.24
C HIS A 37 -23.25 -8.65 -5.87
N LEU A 38 -24.48 -9.19 -5.84
CA LEU A 38 -25.15 -9.71 -4.63
C LEU A 38 -25.38 -11.23 -4.71
N ASP A 39 -24.76 -11.92 -5.68
CA ASP A 39 -24.83 -13.37 -5.78
C ASP A 39 -24.18 -14.01 -4.53
N PRO A 40 -24.82 -15.00 -3.88
CA PRO A 40 -24.24 -15.66 -2.70
C PRO A 40 -22.83 -16.19 -2.92
N GLU A 41 -22.52 -16.67 -4.13
CA GLU A 41 -21.19 -17.18 -4.46
C GLU A 41 -20.15 -16.05 -4.56
N PHE A 42 -20.56 -14.88 -5.06
CA PHE A 42 -19.70 -13.70 -5.07
C PHE A 42 -19.39 -13.21 -3.65
N LEU A 43 -20.41 -13.17 -2.78
CA LEU A 43 -20.24 -12.80 -1.36
C LEU A 43 -19.30 -13.77 -0.63
N ARG A 44 -19.44 -15.08 -0.87
CA ARG A 44 -18.53 -16.11 -0.34
C ARG A 44 -17.09 -15.85 -0.77
N ILE A 45 -16.86 -15.58 -2.05
CA ILE A 45 -15.51 -15.29 -2.59
C ILE A 45 -14.94 -14.01 -1.97
N MET A 46 -15.76 -12.96 -1.78
CA MET A 46 -15.31 -11.74 -1.11
C MET A 46 -14.84 -12.00 0.33
N ASP A 47 -15.58 -12.81 1.09
CA ASP A 47 -15.22 -13.17 2.46
C ASP A 47 -13.93 -14.01 2.51
N GLU A 48 -13.78 -14.97 1.60
CA GLU A 48 -12.54 -15.76 1.47
C GLU A 48 -11.34 -14.88 1.10
N CYS A 49 -11.52 -13.94 0.17
CA CYS A 49 -10.49 -12.95 -0.16
C CYS A 49 -10.09 -12.13 1.06
N ARG A 50 -11.05 -11.66 1.87
CA ARG A 50 -10.76 -10.94 3.12
C ARG A 50 -9.94 -11.78 4.10
N VAL A 51 -10.29 -13.06 4.30
CA VAL A 51 -9.53 -13.97 5.17
C VAL A 51 -8.12 -14.20 4.65
N MET A 52 -7.96 -14.46 3.35
CA MET A 52 -6.63 -14.65 2.75
C MET A 52 -5.79 -13.37 2.81
N LEU A 53 -6.40 -12.19 2.62
CA LEU A 53 -5.71 -10.92 2.74
C LEU A 53 -5.18 -10.69 4.16
N ARG A 54 -5.97 -11.01 5.19
CA ARG A 54 -5.53 -10.97 6.60
C ARG A 54 -4.34 -11.88 6.86
N GLN A 55 -4.34 -13.08 6.27
CA GLN A 55 -3.22 -14.01 6.41
C GLN A 55 -1.93 -13.48 5.79
N VAL A 56 -1.99 -12.91 4.58
CA VAL A 56 -0.78 -12.38 3.91
C VAL A 56 -0.28 -11.07 4.51
N LEU A 57 -1.18 -10.24 5.04
CA LEU A 57 -0.85 -9.00 5.77
C LEU A 57 -0.51 -9.24 7.25
N ARG A 58 -0.81 -10.44 7.75
CA ARG A 58 -0.67 -10.87 9.15
C ARG A 58 -1.36 -9.90 10.11
N THR A 59 -2.67 -9.79 9.91
CA THR A 59 -3.53 -8.87 10.68
C THR A 59 -4.87 -9.48 11.01
N GLU A 60 -5.42 -9.10 12.16
CA GLU A 60 -6.79 -9.39 12.58
C GLU A 60 -7.76 -8.23 12.30
N ASN A 61 -7.31 -7.17 11.63
CA ASN A 61 -8.09 -5.97 11.34
C ASN A 61 -9.45 -6.30 10.72
N ALA A 62 -10.49 -5.62 11.22
CA ALA A 62 -11.85 -5.87 10.80
C ALA A 62 -12.05 -5.50 9.32
N VAL A 63 -11.47 -4.39 8.88
CA VAL A 63 -11.64 -3.89 7.52
C VAL A 63 -10.40 -4.27 6.71
N THR A 64 -10.42 -5.47 6.12
CA THR A 64 -9.39 -5.94 5.20
C THR A 64 -10.04 -6.29 3.87
N ILE A 65 -9.76 -5.51 2.83
CA ILE A 65 -10.51 -5.57 1.57
C ILE A 65 -9.61 -5.46 0.34
N ALA A 66 -10.11 -5.97 -0.77
CA ALA A 66 -9.54 -5.79 -2.10
C ALA A 66 -10.27 -4.62 -2.78
N THR A 67 -9.69 -3.43 -2.74
CA THR A 67 -10.29 -2.23 -3.32
C THR A 67 -10.06 -2.20 -4.84
N PRO A 68 -11.08 -1.91 -5.66
CA PRO A 68 -10.90 -1.70 -7.10
C PRO A 68 -9.98 -0.50 -7.36
N GLY A 69 -8.91 -0.70 -8.13
CA GLY A 69 -7.93 0.34 -8.45
C GLY A 69 -6.49 -0.13 -8.37
N THR A 70 -5.56 0.69 -8.81
CA THR A 70 -4.12 0.36 -8.73
C THR A 70 -3.61 0.51 -7.29
N GLY A 71 -2.36 0.12 -7.00
CA GLY A 71 -1.77 0.34 -5.67
C GLY A 71 -1.86 1.80 -5.17
N THR A 72 -1.80 2.78 -6.07
CA THR A 72 -2.03 4.21 -5.75
C THR A 72 -3.45 4.50 -5.26
N SER A 73 -4.45 3.74 -5.71
CA SER A 73 -5.82 3.85 -5.19
C SER A 73 -5.90 3.36 -3.74
N GLY A 74 -5.05 2.40 -3.34
CA GLY A 74 -4.87 2.02 -1.93
C GLY A 74 -4.27 3.15 -1.10
N MET A 75 -3.25 3.85 -1.62
CA MET A 75 -2.67 5.05 -1.00
C MET A 75 -3.73 6.15 -0.83
N GLU A 76 -4.50 6.43 -1.87
CA GLU A 76 -5.57 7.43 -1.83
C GLU A 76 -6.65 7.06 -0.82
N ALA A 77 -7.11 5.79 -0.84
CA ALA A 77 -8.09 5.31 0.14
C ALA A 77 -7.56 5.43 1.58
N ALA A 78 -6.30 5.11 1.83
CA ALA A 78 -5.68 5.24 3.15
C ALA A 78 -5.61 6.72 3.58
N VAL A 79 -5.04 7.60 2.75
CA VAL A 79 -4.82 9.00 3.11
C VAL A 79 -6.14 9.78 3.22
N MET A 80 -7.02 9.66 2.23
CA MET A 80 -8.26 10.46 2.17
C MET A 80 -9.30 10.08 3.22
N ASN A 81 -9.19 8.90 3.84
CA ASN A 81 -10.06 8.51 4.96
C ASN A 81 -9.47 8.86 6.33
N LEU A 82 -8.18 9.20 6.42
CA LEU A 82 -7.48 9.39 7.69
C LEU A 82 -7.03 10.83 7.95
N VAL A 83 -6.86 11.63 6.90
CA VAL A 83 -6.38 13.01 6.98
C VAL A 83 -7.53 13.98 6.71
N GLU A 84 -7.78 14.88 7.65
CA GLU A 84 -8.69 16.02 7.50
C GLU A 84 -7.89 17.33 7.30
N PRO A 85 -8.51 18.37 6.72
CA PRO A 85 -7.86 19.66 6.58
C PRO A 85 -7.35 20.22 7.93
N GLY A 86 -6.07 20.53 8.01
CA GLY A 86 -5.40 21.05 9.20
C GLY A 86 -4.74 19.99 10.09
N ASP A 87 -4.95 18.69 9.84
CA ASP A 87 -4.27 17.62 10.56
C ASP A 87 -2.75 17.68 10.31
N ASN A 88 -1.93 17.53 11.35
CA ASN A 88 -0.48 17.41 11.18
C ASN A 88 -0.11 15.98 10.79
N VAL A 89 0.66 15.84 9.71
CA VAL A 89 1.05 14.54 9.15
C VAL A 89 2.56 14.50 9.01
N VAL A 90 3.22 13.42 9.43
CA VAL A 90 4.68 13.26 9.30
C VAL A 90 5.00 12.10 8.36
N ILE A 91 5.64 12.37 7.22
CA ILE A 91 5.96 11.34 6.22
C ILE A 91 7.46 11.18 6.07
N GLY A 92 7.95 9.96 6.28
CA GLY A 92 9.32 9.56 5.97
C GLY A 92 9.48 9.25 4.49
N VAL A 93 10.44 9.90 3.82
CA VAL A 93 10.63 9.78 2.38
C VAL A 93 12.04 9.33 2.02
N CYS A 94 12.14 8.11 1.47
CA CYS A 94 13.39 7.54 0.96
C CYS A 94 13.37 7.30 -0.57
N GLY A 95 12.40 7.89 -1.28
CA GLY A 95 12.26 7.78 -2.73
C GLY A 95 10.95 8.34 -3.27
N TYR A 96 10.56 7.88 -4.47
CA TYR A 96 9.44 8.42 -5.23
C TYR A 96 8.08 8.16 -4.56
N PHE A 97 7.85 6.98 -3.99
CA PHE A 97 6.53 6.67 -3.44
C PHE A 97 6.28 7.37 -2.10
N GLY A 98 7.32 7.63 -1.30
CA GLY A 98 7.19 8.49 -0.12
C GLY A 98 6.77 9.92 -0.49
N ASP A 99 7.32 10.47 -1.57
CA ASP A 99 6.93 11.77 -2.12
C ASP A 99 5.46 11.79 -2.56
N ARG A 100 4.98 10.68 -3.12
CA ARG A 100 3.57 10.53 -3.50
C ARG A 100 2.63 10.54 -2.30
N ILE A 101 3.03 9.96 -1.16
CA ILE A 101 2.25 10.03 0.08
C ILE A 101 2.16 11.48 0.57
N VAL A 102 3.28 12.22 0.54
CA VAL A 102 3.30 13.66 0.88
C VAL A 102 2.30 14.43 0.02
N GLN A 103 2.39 14.31 -1.31
CA GLN A 103 1.47 15.00 -2.22
C GLN A 103 0.00 14.63 -1.97
N MET A 104 -0.29 13.38 -1.60
CA MET A 104 -1.65 12.94 -1.30
C MET A 104 -2.17 13.56 -0.01
N ALA A 105 -1.34 13.59 1.04
CA ALA A 105 -1.70 14.16 2.33
C ALA A 105 -1.89 15.69 2.25
N GLU A 106 -1.04 16.39 1.47
CA GLU A 106 -1.23 17.82 1.17
C GLU A 106 -2.55 18.08 0.43
N ARG A 107 -2.91 17.22 -0.53
CA ARG A 107 -4.19 17.32 -1.27
C ARG A 107 -5.41 17.05 -0.39
N ALA A 108 -5.27 16.22 0.64
CA ALA A 108 -6.28 16.02 1.67
C ALA A 108 -6.40 17.23 2.62
N GLY A 109 -5.49 18.20 2.54
CA GLY A 109 -5.46 19.40 3.38
C GLY A 109 -4.60 19.25 4.64
N GLY A 110 -3.80 18.18 4.76
CA GLY A 110 -2.90 17.97 5.88
C GLY A 110 -1.72 18.95 5.88
N ASN A 111 -1.30 19.34 7.07
CA ASN A 111 -0.06 20.08 7.32
C ASN A 111 1.11 19.07 7.35
N VAL A 112 1.69 18.79 6.17
CA VAL A 112 2.68 17.72 6.04
C VAL A 112 4.07 18.18 6.44
N THR A 113 4.65 17.50 7.43
CA THR A 113 6.08 17.55 7.75
C THR A 113 6.77 16.38 7.06
N ARG A 114 7.69 16.68 6.16
CA ARG A 114 8.46 15.68 5.42
C ARG A 114 9.79 15.41 6.10
N VAL A 115 10.17 14.13 6.20
CA VAL A 115 11.47 13.68 6.71
C VAL A 115 12.21 12.97 5.58
N ASP A 116 13.19 13.66 4.99
CA ASP A 116 13.95 13.16 3.85
C ASP A 116 15.13 12.29 4.25
N ALA A 117 15.20 11.10 3.66
CA ALA A 117 16.41 10.29 3.61
C ALA A 117 17.10 10.45 2.24
N ALA A 118 18.42 10.32 2.23
CA ALA A 118 19.16 10.26 0.97
C ALA A 118 18.69 9.04 0.15
N TRP A 119 18.52 9.20 -1.17
CA TRP A 119 18.14 8.09 -2.05
C TRP A 119 19.16 6.95 -1.93
N GLY A 120 18.67 5.73 -1.69
CA GLY A 120 19.51 4.56 -1.38
C GLY A 120 19.73 4.31 0.12
N SER A 121 19.17 5.15 1.01
CA SER A 121 19.18 4.97 2.47
C SER A 121 17.76 4.89 3.03
N PRO A 122 17.52 4.07 4.08
CA PRO A 122 16.22 4.02 4.75
C PRO A 122 15.94 5.32 5.51
N VAL A 123 14.66 5.52 5.86
CA VAL A 123 14.25 6.62 6.74
C VAL A 123 14.87 6.42 8.13
N ASP A 124 15.53 7.46 8.66
CA ASP A 124 16.15 7.44 9.99
C ASP A 124 15.09 7.63 11.09
N PRO A 125 14.90 6.67 12.01
CA PRO A 125 13.98 6.83 13.14
C PRO A 125 14.29 8.04 14.04
N ALA A 126 15.55 8.44 14.17
CA ALA A 126 15.92 9.60 14.98
C ALA A 126 15.42 10.92 14.36
N GLU A 127 15.49 11.03 13.04
CA GLU A 127 14.95 12.20 12.32
C GLU A 127 13.41 12.20 12.34
N MET A 128 12.78 11.02 12.23
CA MET A 128 11.34 10.88 12.44
C MET A 128 10.92 11.34 13.85
N GLN A 129 11.65 10.92 14.89
CA GLN A 129 11.36 11.31 16.26
C GLN A 129 11.44 12.84 16.45
N LYS A 130 12.47 13.48 15.90
CA LYS A 130 12.63 14.95 15.95
C LYS A 130 11.47 15.65 15.26
N ALA A 131 11.09 15.18 14.07
CA ALA A 131 9.97 15.76 13.31
C ALA A 131 8.65 15.60 14.06
N ILE A 132 8.32 14.39 14.52
CA ILE A 132 7.10 14.11 15.30
C ILE A 132 7.02 15.02 16.53
N ALA A 133 8.11 15.17 17.29
CA ALA A 133 8.15 16.03 18.47
C ALA A 133 7.96 17.53 18.15
N ALA A 134 8.38 17.98 16.96
CA ALA A 134 8.28 19.36 16.52
C ALA A 134 6.93 19.71 15.86
N SER A 135 6.16 18.71 15.40
CA SER A 135 4.92 18.89 14.63
C SER A 135 3.65 19.06 15.47
N GLY A 136 3.75 19.13 16.81
CA GLY A 136 2.57 19.24 17.69
C GLY A 136 1.75 17.94 17.73
N GLN A 137 0.42 18.04 17.80
CA GLN A 137 -0.45 16.86 17.76
C GLN A 137 -0.43 16.27 16.34
N VAL A 138 0.30 15.19 16.16
CA VAL A 138 0.36 14.45 14.89
C VAL A 138 -0.83 13.51 14.78
N LYS A 139 -1.51 13.55 13.64
CA LYS A 139 -2.63 12.66 13.29
C LYS A 139 -2.11 11.36 12.68
N LEU A 140 -1.16 11.46 11.77
CA LEU A 140 -0.70 10.37 10.92
C LEU A 140 0.82 10.42 10.73
N VAL A 141 1.47 9.28 10.90
CA VAL A 141 2.86 9.03 10.51
C VAL A 141 2.86 8.02 9.37
N GLY A 142 3.61 8.26 8.30
CA GLY A 142 3.60 7.40 7.12
C GLY A 142 4.99 7.10 6.56
N ILE A 143 5.18 5.87 6.08
CA ILE A 143 6.41 5.45 5.39
C ILE A 143 6.13 4.49 4.22
N VAL A 144 7.13 4.31 3.36
CA VAL A 144 7.18 3.21 2.40
C VAL A 144 8.06 2.08 2.92
N HIS A 145 7.49 0.88 3.06
CA HIS A 145 8.22 -0.28 3.56
C HIS A 145 9.30 -0.73 2.58
N ALA A 146 8.96 -0.86 1.29
CA ALA A 146 9.90 -1.21 0.22
C ALA A 146 9.76 -0.23 -0.96
N GLU A 147 10.67 0.73 -0.99
CA GLU A 147 10.70 1.83 -1.95
C GLU A 147 11.29 1.37 -3.28
N THR A 148 10.43 1.10 -4.27
CA THR A 148 10.93 0.52 -5.53
C THR A 148 11.84 1.46 -6.29
N SER A 149 11.71 2.78 -6.14
CA SER A 149 12.52 3.72 -6.93
C SER A 149 13.99 3.73 -6.52
N THR A 150 14.29 3.35 -5.28
CA THR A 150 15.64 3.33 -4.72
C THR A 150 16.13 1.93 -4.35
N GLY A 151 15.24 0.93 -4.32
CA GLY A 151 15.56 -0.43 -3.90
C GLY A 151 15.78 -0.57 -2.39
N VAL A 152 15.33 0.41 -1.61
CA VAL A 152 15.53 0.49 -0.16
C VAL A 152 14.35 -0.12 0.58
N MET A 153 14.65 -0.82 1.67
CA MET A 153 13.66 -1.28 2.63
C MET A 153 13.80 -0.50 3.94
N THR A 154 12.70 0.07 4.44
CA THR A 154 12.64 0.81 5.71
C THR A 154 11.95 -0.07 6.76
N PRO A 155 12.62 -0.50 7.83
CA PRO A 155 11.99 -1.25 8.92
C PRO A 155 10.85 -0.45 9.56
N PRO A 156 9.60 -0.94 9.58
CA PRO A 156 8.48 -0.17 10.11
C PRO A 156 8.47 -0.04 11.63
N GLU A 157 8.97 -1.03 12.36
CA GLU A 157 8.80 -1.16 13.82
C GLU A 157 9.29 0.04 14.63
N PRO A 158 10.49 0.61 14.38
CA PRO A 158 10.96 1.76 15.13
C PRO A 158 10.07 2.99 14.93
N ILE A 159 9.56 3.19 13.71
CA ILE A 159 8.75 4.36 13.35
C ILE A 159 7.31 4.19 13.86
N ALA A 160 6.76 2.98 13.76
CA ALA A 160 5.44 2.67 14.31
C ALA A 160 5.41 2.86 15.83
N LYS A 161 6.48 2.50 16.55
CA LYS A 161 6.62 2.77 17.98
C LYS A 161 6.56 4.28 18.27
N LEU A 162 7.27 5.10 17.50
CA LEU A 162 7.26 6.56 17.65
C LEU A 162 5.87 7.16 17.38
N ALA A 163 5.19 6.68 16.33
CA ALA A 163 3.82 7.09 16.02
C ALA A 163 2.87 6.79 17.20
N LYS A 164 2.94 5.58 17.74
CA LYS A 164 2.14 5.16 18.90
C LYS A 164 2.43 6.00 20.16
N GLU A 165 3.70 6.28 20.45
CA GLU A 165 4.10 7.14 21.58
C GLU A 165 3.57 8.58 21.44
N ALA A 166 3.42 9.07 20.21
CA ALA A 166 2.82 10.37 19.91
C ALA A 166 1.28 10.34 19.81
N GLY A 167 0.65 9.18 19.95
CA GLY A 167 -0.80 9.01 19.75
C GLY A 167 -1.26 9.22 18.30
N ALA A 168 -0.35 9.06 17.33
CA ALA A 168 -0.63 9.18 15.90
C ALA A 168 -0.90 7.79 15.29
N LEU A 169 -1.68 7.78 14.20
CA LEU A 169 -1.88 6.59 13.36
C LEU A 169 -0.62 6.29 12.55
N MET A 170 -0.36 5.02 12.26
CA MET A 170 0.77 4.56 11.45
C MET A 170 0.31 3.98 10.11
N LEU A 171 0.75 4.60 9.01
CA LEU A 171 0.53 4.18 7.63
C LEU A 171 1.77 3.56 7.00
N VAL A 172 1.61 2.39 6.40
CA VAL A 172 2.71 1.70 5.71
C VAL A 172 2.31 1.33 4.28
N ASP A 173 3.05 1.87 3.30
CA ASP A 173 2.99 1.41 1.91
C ASP A 173 3.74 0.09 1.77
N CYS A 174 3.00 -0.97 1.46
CA CYS A 174 3.50 -2.32 1.22
C CYS A 174 3.26 -2.80 -0.22
N VAL A 175 3.12 -1.88 -1.20
CA VAL A 175 2.87 -2.23 -2.62
C VAL A 175 3.95 -3.16 -3.16
N THR A 176 5.22 -2.86 -2.88
CA THR A 176 6.34 -3.68 -3.38
C THR A 176 6.59 -4.91 -2.52
N SER A 177 6.39 -4.82 -1.22
CA SER A 177 6.86 -5.81 -0.24
C SER A 177 5.89 -6.98 -0.03
N LEU A 178 4.58 -6.76 -0.11
CA LEU A 178 3.59 -7.80 0.21
C LEU A 178 3.74 -9.05 -0.67
N GLY A 179 4.03 -10.18 -0.04
CA GLY A 179 4.27 -11.47 -0.70
C GLY A 179 5.72 -11.67 -1.18
N GLY A 180 6.57 -10.65 -1.13
CA GLY A 180 8.00 -10.73 -1.44
C GLY A 180 8.90 -10.78 -0.21
N VAL A 181 8.53 -10.02 0.83
CA VAL A 181 9.15 -10.02 2.15
C VAL A 181 8.06 -10.07 3.24
N PRO A 182 8.39 -10.39 4.50
CA PRO A 182 7.40 -10.40 5.57
C PRO A 182 6.70 -9.04 5.73
N VAL A 183 5.38 -9.06 5.86
CA VAL A 183 4.54 -7.90 6.21
C VAL A 183 3.78 -8.29 7.47
N GLU A 184 4.05 -7.60 8.58
CA GLU A 184 3.55 -7.96 9.91
C GLU A 184 2.68 -6.82 10.47
N ALA A 185 1.57 -6.49 9.80
CA ALA A 185 0.81 -5.27 10.09
C ALA A 185 0.45 -5.12 11.59
N ASP A 186 -0.06 -6.17 12.23
CA ASP A 186 -0.40 -6.14 13.66
C ASP A 186 0.84 -6.11 14.56
N ALA A 187 1.88 -6.87 14.23
CA ALA A 187 3.09 -6.93 15.06
C ALA A 187 3.86 -5.60 15.03
N TRP A 188 3.80 -4.88 13.91
CA TRP A 188 4.32 -3.52 13.79
C TRP A 188 3.45 -2.49 14.53
N GLY A 189 2.18 -2.80 14.77
CA GLY A 189 1.18 -1.84 15.25
C GLY A 189 0.84 -0.81 14.17
N ALA A 190 0.80 -1.21 12.90
CA ALA A 190 0.39 -0.35 11.80
C ALA A 190 -1.15 -0.26 11.74
N ASP A 191 -1.69 0.94 11.86
CA ASP A 191 -3.14 1.19 11.80
C ASP A 191 -3.70 1.06 10.38
N VAL A 192 -2.85 1.28 9.37
CA VAL A 192 -3.26 1.12 7.97
C VAL A 192 -2.10 0.63 7.11
N VAL A 193 -2.38 -0.42 6.35
CA VAL A 193 -1.44 -0.98 5.36
C VAL A 193 -2.17 -1.14 4.03
N TYR A 194 -1.52 -0.72 2.95
CA TYR A 194 -2.02 -0.98 1.59
C TYR A 194 -0.96 -1.60 0.70
N SER A 195 -1.40 -2.21 -0.41
CA SER A 195 -0.51 -2.82 -1.38
C SER A 195 -1.09 -2.76 -2.81
N GLY A 196 -0.47 -3.49 -3.75
CA GLY A 196 -0.94 -3.66 -5.12
C GLY A 196 -0.69 -5.07 -5.64
N THR A 197 -1.57 -5.56 -6.51
CA THR A 197 -1.54 -6.96 -6.99
C THR A 197 -0.41 -7.27 -7.98
N GLN A 198 0.12 -6.28 -8.68
CA GLN A 198 1.04 -6.43 -9.81
C GLN A 198 2.53 -6.47 -9.45
N LYS A 199 2.85 -6.69 -8.17
CA LYS A 199 4.22 -6.82 -7.67
C LYS A 199 4.47 -8.29 -7.29
N CYS A 200 4.75 -8.57 -6.02
CA CYS A 200 5.05 -9.92 -5.55
C CYS A 200 3.83 -10.84 -5.43
N LEU A 201 2.60 -10.29 -5.46
CA LEU A 201 1.37 -11.09 -5.53
C LEU A 201 1.13 -11.74 -6.91
N SER A 202 1.87 -11.33 -7.96
CA SER A 202 1.80 -11.90 -9.31
C SER A 202 0.37 -12.01 -9.86
N ALA A 203 -0.42 -10.96 -9.67
CA ALA A 203 -1.75 -10.79 -10.26
C ALA A 203 -1.81 -9.51 -11.12
N PRO A 204 -2.74 -9.41 -12.09
CA PRO A 204 -2.81 -8.22 -12.93
C PRO A 204 -3.06 -6.92 -12.13
N PRO A 205 -2.57 -5.78 -12.61
CA PRO A 205 -2.83 -4.49 -11.98
C PRO A 205 -4.33 -4.17 -12.03
N GLY A 206 -4.83 -3.48 -11.00
CA GLY A 206 -6.23 -3.05 -10.93
C GLY A 206 -6.95 -3.41 -9.65
N VAL A 207 -6.27 -4.05 -8.69
CA VAL A 207 -6.76 -4.24 -7.32
C VAL A 207 -5.70 -3.79 -6.31
N ALA A 208 -6.15 -3.12 -5.24
CA ALA A 208 -5.33 -2.71 -4.11
C ALA A 208 -5.83 -3.37 -2.82
N PRO A 209 -5.07 -4.30 -2.22
CA PRO A 209 -5.31 -4.73 -0.86
C PRO A 209 -5.16 -3.55 0.11
N VAL A 210 -6.12 -3.35 1.01
CA VAL A 210 -6.06 -2.35 2.08
C VAL A 210 -6.57 -2.98 3.37
N THR A 211 -5.92 -2.68 4.48
CA THR A 211 -6.37 -3.04 5.83
C THR A 211 -6.37 -1.83 6.74
N PHE A 212 -7.43 -1.67 7.54
CA PHE A 212 -7.63 -0.69 8.60
C PHE A 212 -8.04 -1.39 9.89
#